data_AF-A0A967FF06-F1
#
_entry.id   AF-A0A967FF06-F1
#
_cell.length_a   1.000
_cell.length_b   1.000
_cell.length_c   1.000
_cell.angle_alpha   90.00
_cell.angle_beta   90.00
_cell.angle_gamma   90.00
#
_symmetry.space_group_name_H-M   'P 1'
#
loop_
_entity.id
_entity.type
_entity.pdbx_description
1 polymer ?
#
loop_
_entity_poly.entity_id
_entity_poly.type
_entity_poly.pdbx_seq_one_letter_code
_entity_poly.pdbx_strand_id
1 'polypeptide(L)'
;FQLFLPIEQRQQLLVLVLLTADEPLILYQLQTLAQVSRTTILKDLDNLDDWLAEHNLELERRPNYGIWISGTEQARRGALGAWLWGETPLGRPLTNMTHSEGLVFSMKEDTNLLPLVKKANEIIKKWDTRRTFGQVTYAESMLNGRFTDDAALYLALALAIQTERTQHQSCIKIDNKNLNWLKTLSVWPIAQNIARRLGWGNTLNWPDTEIALIAMHLLATPRNDRWPGDLDIDDSFSGLIDTLIQ
;
A
#
# COMPACT_ATOMS: atom_id res chain seq x y z
N PHE A 1 8.97 8.78 33.54
CA PHE A 1 8.61 7.43 33.05
C PHE A 1 9.22 7.27 31.67
N GLN A 2 10.10 6.28 31.49
CA GLN A 2 10.59 5.94 30.16
C GLN A 2 9.48 5.12 29.48
N LEU A 3 8.82 5.72 28.49
CA LEU A 3 7.75 5.06 27.74
C LEU A 3 8.42 3.97 26.88
N PHE A 4 8.06 2.71 27.08
CA PHE A 4 8.56 1.60 26.28
C PHE A 4 7.48 1.16 25.29
N LEU A 5 7.84 1.10 24.01
CA LEU A 5 6.97 0.59 22.97
C LEU A 5 6.84 -0.94 23.10
N PRO A 6 5.61 -1.50 23.24
CA PRO A 6 5.37 -2.93 23.21
C PRO A 6 6.01 -3.60 21.98
N ILE A 7 6.41 -4.86 22.12
CA ILE A 7 7.16 -5.60 21.09
C ILE A 7 6.38 -5.63 19.76
N GLU A 8 5.10 -6.00 19.83
CA GLU A 8 4.17 -6.05 18.69
C GLU A 8 4.07 -4.72 17.94
N GLN A 9 3.85 -3.62 18.66
CA GLN A 9 3.78 -2.28 18.07
C GLN A 9 5.13 -1.89 17.46
N ARG A 10 6.24 -2.19 18.12
CA ARG A 10 7.58 -1.91 17.61
C ARG A 10 7.85 -2.66 16.32
N GLN A 11 7.49 -3.93 16.23
CA GLN A 11 7.63 -4.75 15.03
C GLN A 11 6.79 -4.20 13.87
N GLN A 12 5.51 -3.87 14.12
CA GLN A 12 4.66 -3.25 13.11
C GLN A 12 5.23 -1.93 12.60
N LEU A 13 5.74 -1.06 13.47
CA LEU A 13 6.32 0.21 13.03
C LEU A 13 7.66 0.02 12.30
N LEU A 14 8.47 -0.97 12.70
CA LEU A 14 9.73 -1.29 12.02
C LEU A 14 9.47 -1.79 10.60
N VAL A 15 8.49 -2.68 10.39
CA VAL A 15 8.18 -3.17 9.04
C VAL A 15 7.63 -2.07 8.14
N LEU A 16 6.80 -1.16 8.66
CA LEU A 16 6.36 0.04 7.94
C LEU A 16 7.54 0.90 7.47
N VAL A 17 8.51 1.14 8.37
CA VAL A 17 9.71 1.91 8.04
C VAL A 17 10.53 1.22 6.95
N LEU A 18 10.68 -0.11 7.00
CA LEU A 18 11.44 -0.87 6.00
C LEU A 18 10.73 -0.94 4.65
N LEU A 19 9.40 -1.12 4.63
CA LEU A 19 8.60 -1.18 3.39
C LEU A 19 8.63 0.15 2.63
N THR A 20 8.77 1.26 3.35
CA THR A 20 8.79 2.62 2.78
C THR A 20 10.18 3.21 2.62
N ALA A 21 11.22 2.46 2.97
CA ALA A 21 12.60 2.89 2.76
C ALA A 21 12.99 2.78 1.28
N ASP A 22 13.52 3.88 0.74
CA ASP A 22 14.06 3.96 -0.61
C ASP A 22 15.51 3.41 -0.67
N GLU A 23 16.22 3.38 0.46
CA GLU A 23 17.59 2.89 0.59
C GLU A 23 17.73 1.94 1.80
N PRO A 24 18.70 1.01 1.77
CA PRO A 24 19.00 0.15 2.91
C PRO A 24 19.29 0.94 4.18
N LEU A 25 18.69 0.52 5.30
CA LEU A 25 18.90 1.12 6.61
C LEU A 25 19.97 0.36 7.38
N ILE A 26 20.97 1.06 7.92
CA ILE A 26 21.94 0.41 8.81
C ILE A 26 21.29 0.13 10.16
N LEU A 27 21.71 -0.96 10.81
CA LEU A 27 21.13 -1.41 12.08
C LEU A 27 21.11 -0.30 13.16
N TYR A 28 22.13 0.56 13.18
CA TYR A 28 22.20 1.68 14.11
C TYR A 28 21.05 2.70 13.93
N GLN A 29 20.59 2.93 12.70
CA GLN A 29 19.44 3.80 12.44
C GLN A 29 18.16 3.20 13.05
N LEU A 30 17.95 1.90 12.88
CA LEU A 30 16.80 1.19 13.45
C LEU A 30 16.85 1.19 14.99
N GLN A 31 18.02 0.95 15.57
CA GLN A 31 18.23 1.05 17.03
C GLN A 31 17.92 2.45 17.57
N THR A 32 18.35 3.49 16.85
CA THR A 32 18.12 4.88 17.25
C THR A 32 16.65 5.26 17.15
N LEU A 33 15.97 4.85 16.07
CA LEU A 33 14.54 5.10 15.88
C LEU A 33 13.70 4.42 16.96
N ALA A 34 13.95 3.13 17.19
CA ALA A 34 13.15 2.32 18.11
C ALA A 34 13.62 2.42 19.58
N GLN A 35 14.76 3.06 19.84
CA GLN A 35 15.37 3.25 21.16
C GLN A 35 15.59 1.94 21.94
N VAL A 36 16.06 0.90 21.25
CA VAL A 36 16.34 -0.42 21.86
C VAL A 36 17.73 -0.94 21.51
N SER A 37 18.15 -1.98 22.22
CA SER A 37 19.47 -2.60 22.03
C SER A 37 19.60 -3.25 20.65
N ARG A 38 20.85 -3.47 20.23
CA ARG A 38 21.18 -4.24 19.01
C ARG A 38 20.49 -5.60 19.00
N THR A 39 20.61 -6.35 20.09
CA THR A 39 20.02 -7.70 20.23
C THR A 39 18.51 -7.67 20.10
N THR A 40 17.87 -6.62 20.64
CA THR A 40 16.43 -6.44 20.56
C THR A 40 15.98 -6.17 19.13
N ILE A 41 16.64 -5.25 18.40
CA ILE A 41 16.30 -5.00 16.98
C ILE A 41 16.45 -6.26 16.15
N LEU A 42 17.57 -7.00 16.31
CA LEU A 42 17.78 -8.22 15.52
C LEU A 42 16.66 -9.23 15.76
N LYS A 43 16.28 -9.45 17.02
CA LYS A 43 15.16 -10.32 17.36
C LYS A 43 13.83 -9.81 16.79
N ASP A 44 13.57 -8.50 16.85
CA ASP A 44 12.35 -7.93 16.30
C ASP A 44 12.29 -8.13 14.78
N LEU A 45 13.41 -7.95 14.09
CA LEU A 45 13.53 -8.16 12.65
C LEU A 45 13.35 -9.62 12.24
N ASP A 46 13.89 -10.57 13.01
CA ASP A 46 13.69 -12.01 12.77
C ASP A 46 12.20 -12.41 12.80
N ASN A 47 11.40 -11.77 13.66
CA ASN A 47 9.95 -12.04 13.72
C ASN A 47 9.16 -11.43 12.56
N LEU A 48 9.79 -10.65 11.68
CA LEU A 48 9.14 -10.11 10.48
C LEU A 48 9.24 -11.06 9.29
N ASP A 49 10.16 -12.03 9.33
CA ASP A 49 10.50 -12.87 8.17
C ASP A 49 9.28 -13.67 7.68
N ASP A 50 8.50 -14.28 8.58
CA ASP A 50 7.32 -15.07 8.23
C ASP A 50 6.25 -14.22 7.51
N TRP A 51 5.93 -13.05 8.07
CA TRP A 51 4.91 -12.17 7.47
C TRP A 51 5.40 -11.57 6.15
N LEU A 52 6.69 -11.22 6.03
CA LEU A 52 7.22 -10.77 4.75
C LEU A 52 7.16 -11.87 3.69
N ALA A 53 7.48 -13.11 4.05
CA ALA A 53 7.41 -14.25 3.15
C ALA A 53 5.98 -14.54 2.66
N GLU A 54 4.96 -14.39 3.53
CA GLU A 54 3.54 -14.47 3.15
C GLU A 54 3.15 -13.47 2.06
N HIS A 55 3.85 -12.33 2.00
CA HIS A 55 3.66 -11.27 1.00
C HIS A 55 4.66 -11.33 -0.16
N ASN A 56 5.38 -12.44 -0.36
CA ASN A 56 6.42 -12.59 -1.40
C ASN A 56 7.56 -11.55 -1.28
N LEU A 57 7.91 -11.17 -0.05
CA LEU A 57 8.98 -10.25 0.30
C LEU A 57 10.05 -10.95 1.15
N GLU A 58 11.28 -10.47 1.09
CA GLU A 58 12.39 -11.01 1.88
C GLU A 58 13.15 -9.89 2.60
N LEU A 59 13.49 -10.13 3.87
CA LEU A 59 14.30 -9.19 4.66
C LEU A 59 15.79 -9.47 4.47
N GLU A 60 16.40 -8.67 3.59
CA GLU A 60 17.79 -8.80 3.23
C GLU A 60 18.70 -8.04 4.20
N ARG A 61 19.84 -8.66 4.54
CA ARG A 61 20.79 -8.12 5.52
C ARG A 61 22.21 -8.30 5.01
N ARG A 62 22.90 -7.19 4.74
CA ARG A 62 24.28 -7.22 4.25
C ARG A 62 25.22 -6.39 5.11
N PRO A 63 26.33 -6.96 5.59
CA PRO A 63 27.35 -6.22 6.31
C PRO A 63 27.83 -5.00 5.52
N ASN A 64 27.99 -3.87 6.20
CA ASN A 64 28.43 -2.58 5.63
C ASN A 64 27.54 -2.01 4.50
N TYR A 65 26.35 -2.58 4.28
CA TYR A 65 25.40 -2.10 3.29
C TYR A 65 24.06 -1.74 3.94
N GLY A 66 23.52 -2.61 4.80
CA GLY A 66 22.32 -2.32 5.58
C GLY A 66 21.30 -3.45 5.54
N ILE A 67 20.06 -3.07 5.85
CA ILE A 67 18.89 -3.94 5.98
C ILE A 67 17.80 -3.32 5.11
N TRP A 68 17.20 -4.13 4.24
CA TRP A 68 16.15 -3.69 3.33
C TRP A 68 15.20 -4.83 3.01
N ILE A 69 14.04 -4.50 2.46
CA ILE A 69 13.09 -5.50 1.96
C ILE A 69 13.25 -5.63 0.45
N SER A 70 13.54 -6.85 -0.03
CA SER A 70 13.55 -7.19 -1.45
C SER A 70 12.22 -7.82 -1.87
N GLY A 71 11.89 -7.72 -3.16
CA GLY A 71 10.63 -8.21 -3.74
C GLY A 71 10.12 -7.31 -4.87
N THR A 72 8.97 -7.65 -5.44
CA THR A 72 8.35 -6.82 -6.48
C THR A 72 7.69 -5.58 -5.86
N GLU A 73 7.53 -4.51 -6.65
CA GLU A 73 6.81 -3.32 -6.17
C GLU A 73 5.34 -3.63 -5.88
N GLN A 74 4.74 -4.59 -6.59
CA GLN A 74 3.39 -5.08 -6.33
C GLN A 74 3.28 -5.74 -4.96
N ALA A 75 4.17 -6.70 -4.65
CA ALA A 75 4.26 -7.36 -3.35
C ALA A 75 4.44 -6.33 -2.22
N ARG A 76 5.32 -5.34 -2.42
CA ARG A 76 5.56 -4.26 -1.44
C ARG A 76 4.31 -3.42 -1.19
N ARG A 77 3.57 -3.04 -2.24
CA ARG A 77 2.32 -2.28 -2.12
C ARG A 77 1.21 -3.12 -1.49
N GLY A 78 1.14 -4.42 -1.79
CA GLY A 78 0.24 -5.38 -1.15
C GLY A 78 0.49 -5.46 0.36
N ALA A 79 1.75 -5.64 0.78
CA ALA A 79 2.13 -5.65 2.19
C ALA A 79 1.82 -4.32 2.90
N LEU A 80 2.04 -3.18 2.24
CA LEU A 80 1.63 -1.87 2.78
C LEU A 80 0.11 -1.76 2.94
N GLY A 81 -0.65 -2.25 1.96
CA GLY A 81 -2.11 -2.31 2.02
C GLY A 81 -2.59 -3.15 3.19
N ALA A 82 -2.08 -4.38 3.32
CA ALA A 82 -2.38 -5.29 4.42
C ALA A 82 -2.02 -4.66 5.79
N TRP A 83 -0.85 -4.02 5.89
CA TRP A 83 -0.43 -3.32 7.11
C TRP A 83 -1.40 -2.20 7.49
N LEU A 84 -1.76 -1.34 6.54
CA LEU A 84 -2.65 -0.19 6.75
C LEU A 84 -4.11 -0.61 7.00
N TRP A 85 -4.50 -1.76 6.46
CA TRP A 85 -5.82 -2.37 6.67
C TRP A 85 -5.91 -3.16 7.98
N GLY A 86 -4.77 -3.41 8.65
CA GLY A 86 -4.73 -4.15 9.91
C GLY A 86 -4.65 -5.68 9.75
N GLU A 87 -4.34 -6.17 8.56
CA GLU A 87 -4.15 -7.59 8.23
C GLU A 87 -2.71 -8.04 8.53
N THR A 88 -2.26 -7.81 9.76
CA THR A 88 -0.94 -8.24 10.23
C THR A 88 -1.08 -9.20 11.40
N PRO A 89 -0.33 -10.31 11.44
CA PRO A 89 -0.30 -11.21 12.60
C PRO A 89 0.50 -10.63 13.77
N LEU A 90 1.18 -9.49 13.55
CA LEU A 90 2.12 -8.88 14.50
C LEU A 90 1.43 -8.25 15.72
N GLY A 91 0.12 -8.02 15.70
CA GLY A 91 -0.63 -7.47 16.84
C GLY A 91 -1.90 -6.73 16.42
N ARG A 92 -2.44 -5.88 17.30
CA ARG A 92 -3.62 -5.06 16.99
C ARG A 92 -3.31 -4.04 15.87
N PRO A 93 -4.28 -3.74 14.98
CA PRO A 93 -4.11 -2.71 13.97
C PRO A 93 -3.72 -1.37 14.58
N LEU A 94 -2.71 -0.72 13.99
CA LEU A 94 -2.28 0.61 14.40
C LEU A 94 -2.97 1.73 13.61
N THR A 95 -3.68 1.36 12.55
CA THR A 95 -4.45 2.26 11.69
C THR A 95 -5.91 1.84 11.67
N ASN A 96 -6.76 2.81 11.38
CA ASN A 96 -8.16 2.60 11.05
C ASN A 96 -8.53 3.53 9.90
N MET A 97 -9.50 3.13 9.07
CA MET A 97 -9.95 3.94 7.95
C MET A 97 -11.46 4.01 7.91
N THR A 98 -11.99 5.23 7.80
CA THR A 98 -13.42 5.48 7.64
C THR A 98 -13.66 6.51 6.54
N HIS A 99 -14.89 6.57 6.01
CA HIS A 99 -15.26 7.59 5.02
C HIS A 99 -15.16 9.02 5.57
N SER A 100 -15.43 9.23 6.86
CA SER A 100 -15.45 10.56 7.47
C SER A 100 -14.06 11.07 7.85
N GLU A 101 -13.18 10.19 8.33
CA GLU A 101 -11.87 10.59 8.85
C GLU A 101 -10.71 10.26 7.91
N GLY A 102 -10.94 9.40 6.91
CA GLY A 102 -9.87 8.83 6.09
C GLY A 102 -8.99 7.90 6.92
N LEU A 103 -7.71 7.82 6.56
CA LEU A 103 -6.74 7.00 7.26
C LEU A 103 -6.28 7.68 8.56
N VAL A 104 -6.51 7.01 9.69
CA VAL A 104 -6.17 7.51 11.02
C VAL A 104 -5.13 6.60 11.66
N PHE A 105 -4.06 7.21 12.19
CA PHE A 105 -3.04 6.51 12.97
C PHE A 105 -3.37 6.60 14.47
N SER A 106 -3.51 5.45 15.12
CA SER A 106 -3.91 5.34 16.53
C SER A 106 -2.88 5.93 17.51
N MET A 107 -1.59 5.93 17.16
CA MET A 107 -0.51 6.39 18.04
C MET A 107 -0.07 7.84 17.78
N LYS A 108 -0.91 8.66 17.12
CA LYS A 108 -0.56 10.05 16.76
C LYS A 108 -0.15 10.93 17.94
N GLU A 109 -0.67 10.65 19.14
CA GLU A 109 -0.42 11.43 20.35
C GLU A 109 0.99 11.18 20.93
N ASP A 110 1.56 10.01 20.66
CA ASP A 110 2.89 9.60 21.16
C ASP A 110 4.05 10.07 20.25
N THR A 111 3.74 10.84 19.20
CA THR A 111 4.73 11.29 18.20
C THR A 111 5.83 12.18 18.77
N ASN A 112 5.57 12.87 19.88
CA ASN A 112 6.58 13.67 20.58
C ASN A 112 7.42 12.85 21.57
N LEU A 113 7.01 11.62 21.85
CA LEU A 113 7.62 10.76 22.87
C LEU A 113 8.57 9.73 22.27
N LEU A 114 8.22 9.18 21.09
CA LEU A 114 8.94 8.06 20.48
C LEU A 114 9.35 8.38 19.03
N PRO A 115 10.66 8.35 18.68
CA PRO A 115 11.13 8.66 17.33
C PRO A 115 10.55 7.74 16.25
N LEU A 116 10.40 6.45 16.54
CA LEU A 116 9.78 5.48 15.62
C LEU A 116 8.31 5.80 15.33
N VAL A 117 7.54 6.20 16.35
CA VAL A 117 6.14 6.62 16.19
C VAL A 117 6.05 7.91 15.38
N LYS A 118 6.95 8.86 15.63
CA LYS A 118 7.06 10.09 14.84
C LYS A 118 7.29 9.78 13.36
N LYS A 119 8.27 8.92 13.06
CA LYS A 119 8.61 8.51 11.69
C LYS A 119 7.44 7.81 11.00
N ALA A 120 6.74 6.91 11.70
CA ALA A 120 5.56 6.24 11.18
C ALA A 120 4.43 7.22 10.86
N ASN A 121 4.16 8.19 11.75
CA ASN A 121 3.16 9.22 11.51
C ASN A 121 3.51 10.12 10.31
N GLU A 122 4.80 10.43 10.11
CA GLU A 122 5.27 11.16 8.93
C GLU A 122 5.03 10.37 7.63
N ILE A 123 5.29 9.05 7.66
CA ILE A 123 5.01 8.13 6.54
C ILE A 123 3.52 8.09 6.23
N ILE A 124 2.68 7.79 7.23
CA ILE A 124 1.23 7.61 7.07
C ILE A 124 0.55 8.87 6.53
N LYS A 125 1.01 10.06 6.96
CA LYS A 125 0.49 11.35 6.47
C LYS A 125 0.68 11.57 4.96
N LYS A 126 1.59 10.86 4.32
CA LYS A 126 1.79 10.97 2.86
C LYS A 126 0.63 10.35 2.08
N TRP A 127 -0.04 9.34 2.63
CA TRP A 127 -1.16 8.66 1.98
C TRP A 127 -2.47 9.40 2.26
N ASP A 128 -2.72 10.48 1.52
CA ASP A 128 -3.94 11.29 1.61
C ASP A 128 -5.13 10.57 0.96
N THR A 129 -5.85 9.77 1.75
CA THR A 129 -7.02 9.00 1.28
C THR A 129 -8.24 9.86 0.96
N ARG A 130 -8.30 11.12 1.43
CA ARG A 130 -9.44 12.00 1.11
C ARG A 130 -9.51 12.33 -0.37
N ARG A 131 -8.36 12.44 -1.02
CA ARG A 131 -8.29 12.70 -2.48
C ARG A 131 -8.71 11.48 -3.29
N THR A 132 -8.41 10.29 -2.79
CA THR A 132 -8.67 9.04 -3.50
C THR A 132 -10.13 8.62 -3.39
N PHE A 133 -10.84 8.95 -2.30
CA PHE A 133 -12.29 8.79 -2.22
C PHE A 133 -13.03 9.48 -3.37
N GLY A 134 -12.65 10.71 -3.71
CA GLY A 134 -13.24 11.41 -4.86
C GLY A 134 -13.01 10.68 -6.20
N GLN A 135 -11.93 9.91 -6.32
CA GLN A 135 -11.68 9.10 -7.51
C GLN A 135 -12.50 7.80 -7.52
N VAL A 136 -12.71 7.19 -6.35
CA VAL A 136 -13.61 6.04 -6.21
C VAL A 136 -15.04 6.44 -6.58
N THR A 137 -15.54 7.56 -6.06
CA THR A 137 -16.87 8.09 -6.41
C THR A 137 -16.98 8.42 -7.91
N TYR A 138 -15.91 8.97 -8.50
CA TYR A 138 -15.85 9.19 -9.95
C TYR A 138 -15.93 7.87 -10.73
N ALA A 139 -15.19 6.84 -10.31
CA ALA A 139 -15.22 5.53 -10.94
C ALA A 139 -16.63 4.92 -10.89
N GLU A 140 -17.27 4.92 -9.72
CA GLU A 140 -18.66 4.46 -9.54
C GLU A 140 -19.64 5.17 -10.50
N SER A 141 -19.51 6.49 -10.64
CA SER A 141 -20.33 7.29 -11.56
C SER A 141 -20.12 6.91 -13.02
N MET A 142 -18.87 6.72 -13.45
CA MET A 142 -18.53 6.36 -14.83
C MET A 142 -18.89 4.91 -15.17
N LEU A 143 -18.83 4.03 -14.19
CA LEU A 143 -19.13 2.60 -14.31
C LEU A 143 -20.62 2.32 -14.09
N ASN A 144 -21.40 3.35 -13.76
CA ASN A 144 -22.83 3.29 -13.51
C ASN A 144 -23.20 2.21 -12.49
N GLY A 145 -22.44 2.15 -11.39
CA GLY A 145 -22.55 1.13 -10.37
C GLY A 145 -21.88 1.52 -9.05
N ARG A 146 -22.04 0.68 -8.03
CA ARG A 146 -21.48 0.93 -6.68
C ARG A 146 -20.61 -0.22 -6.21
N PHE A 147 -19.52 0.11 -5.53
CA PHE A 147 -18.72 -0.85 -4.78
C PHE A 147 -19.36 -1.11 -3.41
N THR A 148 -18.96 -2.18 -2.73
CA THR A 148 -19.29 -2.33 -1.30
C THR A 148 -18.55 -1.27 -0.49
N ASP A 149 -19.04 -0.93 0.71
CA ASP A 149 -18.44 0.11 1.54
C ASP A 149 -16.96 -0.19 1.85
N ASP A 150 -16.67 -1.40 2.33
CA ASP A 150 -15.29 -1.84 2.62
C ASP A 150 -14.41 -1.85 1.36
N ALA A 151 -14.96 -2.27 0.21
CA ALA A 151 -14.22 -2.32 -1.04
C ALA A 151 -13.90 -0.93 -1.58
N ALA A 152 -14.81 0.04 -1.42
CA ALA A 152 -14.57 1.44 -1.76
C ALA A 152 -13.45 2.04 -0.89
N LEU A 153 -13.45 1.73 0.41
CA LEU A 153 -12.40 2.16 1.33
C LEU A 153 -11.04 1.54 0.96
N TYR A 154 -11.00 0.24 0.69
CA TYR A 154 -9.78 -0.47 0.30
C TYR A 154 -9.22 0.05 -1.03
N LEU A 155 -10.08 0.27 -2.02
CA LEU A 155 -9.70 0.86 -3.30
C LEU A 155 -9.10 2.27 -3.12
N ALA A 156 -9.72 3.09 -2.27
CA ALA A 156 -9.20 4.42 -1.98
C ALA A 156 -7.81 4.36 -1.31
N LEU A 157 -7.58 3.38 -0.42
CA LEU A 157 -6.29 3.13 0.19
C LEU A 157 -5.24 2.69 -0.84
N ALA A 158 -5.58 1.73 -1.71
CA ALA A 158 -4.70 1.23 -2.76
C ALA A 158 -4.25 2.36 -3.71
N LEU A 159 -5.19 3.22 -4.13
CA LEU A 159 -4.88 4.39 -4.95
C LEU A 159 -3.97 5.40 -4.22
N ALA A 160 -4.09 5.52 -2.89
CA ALA A 160 -3.28 6.45 -2.10
C ALA A 160 -1.83 5.94 -2.00
N ILE A 161 -1.66 4.66 -1.74
CA ILE A 161 -0.36 3.97 -1.74
C ILE A 161 0.28 4.11 -3.12
N GLN A 162 -0.45 3.76 -4.18
CA GLN A 162 0.02 3.85 -5.56
C GLN A 162 0.50 5.27 -5.91
N THR A 163 -0.30 6.28 -5.57
CA THR A 163 0.05 7.69 -5.84
C THR A 163 1.38 8.09 -5.20
N GLU A 164 1.61 7.72 -3.93
CA GLU A 164 2.87 8.03 -3.24
C GLU A 164 4.05 7.27 -3.84
N ARG A 165 3.89 5.98 -4.13
CA ARG A 165 4.96 5.14 -4.67
C ARG A 165 5.36 5.54 -6.09
N THR A 166 4.41 5.91 -6.94
CA THR A 166 4.70 6.39 -8.30
C THR A 166 5.45 7.73 -8.29
N GLN A 167 5.23 8.60 -7.30
CA GLN A 167 6.01 9.85 -7.16
C GLN A 167 7.49 9.59 -6.85
N HIS A 168 7.80 8.47 -6.20
CA HIS A 168 9.17 8.00 -5.93
C HIS A 168 9.75 7.11 -7.05
N GLN A 169 9.19 7.17 -8.27
CA GLN A 169 9.59 6.36 -9.44
C GLN A 169 9.54 4.84 -9.23
N SER A 170 8.87 4.37 -8.17
CA SER A 170 8.71 2.94 -7.88
C SER A 170 7.49 2.43 -8.63
N CYS A 171 7.68 2.00 -9.87
CA CYS A 171 6.58 1.55 -10.74
C CYS A 171 6.51 0.02 -10.84
N ILE A 172 5.29 -0.50 -10.96
CA ILE A 172 5.10 -1.93 -11.22
C ILE A 172 5.51 -2.31 -12.65
N LYS A 173 5.81 -3.60 -12.84
CA LYS A 173 6.11 -4.19 -14.14
C LYS A 173 4.96 -5.08 -14.57
N ILE A 174 4.40 -4.82 -15.74
CA ILE A 174 3.36 -5.63 -16.39
C ILE A 174 3.87 -6.02 -17.77
N ASP A 175 3.57 -7.23 -18.21
CA ASP A 175 3.90 -7.70 -19.55
C ASP A 175 3.06 -6.98 -20.63
N ASN A 176 3.63 -6.83 -21.82
CA ASN A 176 3.00 -6.08 -22.90
C ASN A 176 1.68 -6.70 -23.39
N LYS A 177 1.49 -8.02 -23.25
CA LYS A 177 0.28 -8.70 -23.70
C LYS A 177 -0.90 -8.28 -22.82
N ASN A 178 -0.77 -8.40 -21.51
CA ASN A 178 -1.80 -7.97 -20.56
C ASN A 178 -2.05 -6.47 -20.63
N LEU A 179 -1.00 -5.66 -20.81
CA LEU A 179 -1.15 -4.21 -20.96
C LEU A 179 -1.98 -3.82 -22.20
N ASN A 180 -1.67 -4.43 -23.34
CA ASN A 180 -2.40 -4.15 -24.59
C ASN A 180 -3.85 -4.61 -24.50
N TRP A 181 -4.11 -5.72 -23.82
CA TRP A 181 -5.47 -6.19 -23.59
C TRP A 181 -6.26 -5.24 -22.67
N LEU A 182 -5.70 -4.81 -21.53
CA LEU A 182 -6.33 -3.85 -20.62
C LEU A 182 -6.71 -2.54 -21.34
N LYS A 183 -5.88 -2.07 -22.27
CA LYS A 183 -6.15 -0.89 -23.11
C LYS A 183 -7.38 -1.00 -24.00
N THR A 184 -7.85 -2.22 -24.30
CA THR A 184 -9.05 -2.45 -25.10
C THR A 184 -10.35 -2.37 -24.29
N LEU A 185 -10.25 -2.45 -22.96
CA LEU A 185 -11.41 -2.47 -22.08
C LEU A 185 -12.03 -1.08 -21.89
N SER A 186 -13.35 -1.05 -21.69
CA SER A 186 -14.12 0.17 -21.38
C SER A 186 -13.68 0.85 -20.07
N VAL A 187 -13.04 0.12 -19.15
CA VAL A 187 -12.49 0.66 -17.90
C VAL A 187 -11.22 1.48 -18.11
N TRP A 188 -10.48 1.26 -19.21
CA TRP A 188 -9.19 1.92 -19.43
C TRP A 188 -9.26 3.45 -19.47
N PRO A 189 -10.21 4.08 -20.22
CA PRO A 189 -10.40 5.53 -20.18
C PRO A 189 -10.73 6.08 -18.78
N ILE A 190 -11.38 5.28 -17.93
CA ILE A 190 -11.73 5.65 -16.56
C ILE A 190 -10.46 5.65 -15.71
N ALA A 191 -9.67 4.58 -15.79
CA ALA A 191 -8.38 4.46 -15.09
C ALA A 191 -7.41 5.58 -15.50
N GLN A 192 -7.32 5.91 -16.79
CA GLN A 192 -6.48 7.01 -17.28
C GLN A 192 -6.92 8.37 -16.71
N ASN A 193 -8.22 8.61 -16.62
CA ASN A 193 -8.73 9.84 -16.00
C ASN A 193 -8.47 9.92 -14.51
N ILE A 194 -8.57 8.80 -13.79
CA ILE A 194 -8.19 8.71 -12.37
C ILE A 194 -6.71 9.03 -12.20
N ALA A 195 -5.81 8.38 -12.96
CA ALA A 195 -4.38 8.64 -12.93
C ALA A 195 -4.06 10.13 -13.14
N ARG A 196 -4.70 10.76 -14.14
CA ARG A 196 -4.56 12.19 -14.43
C ARG A 196 -5.02 13.09 -13.28
N ARG A 197 -6.09 12.72 -12.57
CA ARG A 197 -6.61 13.48 -11.42
C ARG A 197 -5.77 13.28 -10.16
N LEU A 198 -5.19 12.10 -9.97
CA LEU A 198 -4.24 11.83 -8.87
C LEU A 198 -2.90 12.57 -9.08
N GLY A 199 -2.50 12.79 -10.34
CA GLY A 199 -1.25 13.49 -10.70
C GLY A 199 -1.25 15.03 -10.63
N TRP A 200 -2.28 15.68 -10.09
CA TRP A 200 -2.33 17.15 -10.05
C TRP A 200 -1.11 17.79 -9.37
N GLY A 201 -0.39 18.62 -10.12
CA GLY A 201 0.80 19.35 -9.67
C GLY A 201 2.15 18.76 -10.11
N ASN A 202 2.18 17.51 -10.55
CA ASN A 202 3.37 16.88 -11.15
C ASN A 202 3.22 16.77 -12.66
N THR A 203 4.24 17.17 -13.41
CA THR A 203 4.36 17.00 -14.87
C THR A 203 4.64 15.54 -15.30
N LEU A 204 4.50 14.59 -14.37
CA LEU A 204 4.80 13.18 -14.64
C LEU A 204 3.67 12.56 -15.46
N ASN A 205 3.98 12.19 -16.70
CA ASN A 205 3.15 11.24 -17.43
C ASN A 205 3.19 9.91 -16.66
N TRP A 206 2.07 9.54 -16.04
CA TRP A 206 1.95 8.24 -15.39
C TRP A 206 2.20 7.14 -16.42
N PRO A 207 3.07 6.15 -16.14
CA PRO A 207 3.34 5.09 -17.08
C PRO A 207 2.09 4.23 -17.28
N ASP A 208 1.95 3.66 -18.48
CA ASP A 208 0.81 2.81 -18.83
C ASP A 208 0.66 1.62 -17.85
N THR A 209 1.74 1.14 -17.25
CA THR A 209 1.71 0.07 -16.23
C THR A 209 0.98 0.50 -14.96
N GLU A 210 1.05 1.77 -14.56
CA GLU A 210 0.33 2.28 -13.38
C GLU A 210 -1.15 2.54 -13.70
N ILE A 211 -1.46 2.98 -14.93
CA ILE A 211 -2.85 3.07 -15.41
C ILE A 211 -3.49 1.68 -15.45
N ALA A 212 -2.74 0.67 -15.91
CA ALA A 212 -3.17 -0.72 -15.88
C ALA A 212 -3.46 -1.21 -14.46
N LEU A 213 -2.64 -0.86 -13.46
CA LEU A 213 -2.93 -1.21 -12.06
C LEU A 213 -4.25 -0.62 -11.57
N ILE A 214 -4.52 0.66 -11.88
CA ILE A 214 -5.80 1.28 -11.53
C ILE A 214 -6.95 0.52 -12.20
N ALA A 215 -6.82 0.18 -13.48
CA ALA A 215 -7.84 -0.60 -14.19
C ALA A 215 -8.07 -1.97 -13.54
N MET A 216 -7.00 -2.68 -13.17
CA MET A 216 -7.09 -3.97 -12.47
C MET A 216 -7.81 -3.84 -11.13
N HIS A 217 -7.46 -2.83 -10.32
CA HIS A 217 -8.16 -2.58 -9.06
C HIS A 217 -9.65 -2.32 -9.27
N LEU A 218 -10.02 -1.47 -10.25
CA LEU A 218 -11.43 -1.18 -10.55
C LEU A 218 -12.21 -2.43 -10.95
N LEU A 219 -11.58 -3.34 -11.67
CA LEU A 219 -12.20 -4.59 -12.11
C LEU A 219 -12.36 -5.59 -10.97
N ALA A 220 -11.35 -5.69 -10.10
CA ALA A 220 -11.25 -6.62 -8.97
C ALA A 220 -12.12 -6.26 -7.78
N THR A 221 -12.39 -4.97 -7.58
CA THR A 221 -13.05 -4.45 -6.38
C THR A 221 -14.48 -5.01 -6.27
N PRO A 222 -14.84 -5.63 -5.13
CA PRO A 222 -16.19 -6.17 -4.90
C PRO A 222 -17.30 -5.14 -5.10
N ARG A 223 -18.42 -5.59 -5.69
CA ARG A 223 -19.54 -4.74 -6.16
C ARG A 223 -20.83 -5.08 -5.41
N ASN A 224 -21.67 -4.08 -5.16
CA ASN A 224 -23.00 -4.29 -4.56
C ASN A 224 -23.97 -4.96 -5.55
N ASP A 225 -23.89 -4.58 -6.83
CA ASP A 225 -24.75 -5.06 -7.91
C ASP A 225 -23.94 -5.39 -9.17
N ARG A 226 -24.53 -6.16 -10.08
CA ARG A 226 -23.99 -6.36 -11.44
C ARG A 226 -24.10 -5.04 -12.22
N TRP A 227 -22.97 -4.48 -12.60
CA TRP A 227 -22.93 -3.24 -13.39
C TRP A 227 -23.39 -3.47 -14.83
N PRO A 228 -24.07 -2.50 -15.46
CA PRO A 228 -24.60 -2.66 -16.82
C PRO A 228 -23.50 -2.58 -17.90
N GLY A 229 -23.35 -3.66 -18.69
CA GLY A 229 -22.55 -3.71 -19.92
C GLY A 229 -21.07 -4.14 -19.76
N ASP A 230 -20.62 -5.05 -20.65
CA ASP A 230 -19.23 -5.39 -21.05
C ASP A 230 -18.10 -5.31 -20.00
N LEU A 231 -18.42 -5.58 -18.74
CA LEU A 231 -17.47 -6.11 -17.78
C LEU A 231 -17.80 -7.58 -17.54
N ASP A 232 -18.13 -8.31 -18.61
CA ASP A 232 -18.18 -9.78 -18.64
C ASP A 232 -16.75 -10.28 -18.46
N ILE A 233 -16.34 -10.17 -17.20
CA ILE A 233 -15.22 -10.81 -16.56
C ILE A 233 -15.54 -12.30 -16.65
N ASP A 234 -14.99 -12.97 -17.66
CA ASP A 234 -14.98 -14.43 -17.76
C ASP A 234 -14.42 -15.01 -16.44
N ASP A 235 -14.85 -16.19 -16.01
CA ASP A 235 -14.40 -16.80 -14.75
C ASP A 235 -12.87 -16.96 -14.71
N SER A 236 -12.24 -17.08 -15.88
CA SER A 236 -10.78 -17.05 -16.09
C SER A 236 -10.09 -15.76 -15.61
N PHE A 237 -10.81 -14.65 -15.53
CA PHE A 237 -10.31 -13.32 -15.19
C PHE A 237 -10.32 -13.05 -13.67
N SER A 238 -11.18 -13.71 -12.89
CA SER A 238 -11.10 -13.68 -11.42
C SER A 238 -9.75 -14.21 -10.93
N GLY A 239 -9.35 -15.38 -11.42
CA GLY A 239 -8.06 -15.99 -11.10
C GLY A 239 -6.86 -15.17 -11.61
N LEU A 240 -6.99 -14.50 -12.76
CA LEU A 240 -5.95 -13.64 -13.32
C LEU A 240 -5.76 -12.37 -12.49
N ILE A 241 -6.85 -11.74 -12.06
CA ILE A 241 -6.85 -10.62 -11.12
C ILE A 241 -6.24 -11.03 -9.78
N ASP A 242 -6.64 -12.19 -9.24
CA ASP A 242 -6.12 -12.65 -7.95
C ASP A 242 -4.61 -12.92 -8.03
N THR A 243 -4.12 -13.51 -9.14
CA THR A 243 -2.67 -13.66 -9.38
C THR A 243 -1.93 -12.35 -9.70
N LEU A 244 -2.63 -11.29 -10.10
CA LEU A 244 -2.05 -9.98 -10.42
C LEU A 244 -2.23 -8.96 -9.30
N ILE A 245 -2.91 -9.31 -8.22
CA ILE A 245 -3.07 -8.49 -7.01
C ILE A 245 -2.30 -9.07 -5.82
N GLN A 246 -2.06 -10.39 -5.78
CA GLN A 246 -1.10 -11.06 -4.87
C GLN A 246 0.36 -10.85 -5.29
#